data_AF-A0A7Y0CGV3-F1
#
_entry.id   AF-A0A7Y0CGV3-F1
#
_cell.length_a   1.000
_cell.length_b   1.000
_cell.length_c   1.000
_cell.angle_alpha   90.00
_cell.angle_beta   90.00
_cell.angle_gamma   90.00
#
_symmetry.space_group_name_H-M   'P 1'
#
loop_
_entity.id
_entity.type
_entity.pdbx_description
1 polymer ?
#
loop_
_entity_poly.entity_id
_entity_poly.type
_entity_poly.pdbx_seq_one_letter_code
_entity_poly.pdbx_strand_id
1 'polypeptide(L)' 'MPTTVTPMSVAPYDAILLFSFGGPNGPEDVLPFLRNVTR' A
#
# COMPACT_ATOMS: atom_id res chain seq x y z
N MET A 1 -15.98 27.00 -15.32
CA MET A 1 -16.53 25.68 -14.96
C MET A 1 -15.66 25.10 -13.85
N PRO A 2 -16.13 24.95 -12.60
CA PRO A 2 -15.45 24.11 -11.64
C PRO A 2 -15.89 22.66 -11.90
N THR A 3 -14.97 21.80 -12.30
CA THR A 3 -15.21 20.36 -12.34
C THR A 3 -15.28 19.88 -10.90
N THR A 4 -16.50 19.64 -10.39
CA THR A 4 -16.70 19.01 -9.09
C THR A 4 -16.21 17.58 -9.17
N VAL A 5 -15.04 17.31 -8.60
CA VAL A 5 -14.60 15.93 -8.31
C VAL A 5 -15.48 15.41 -7.18
N THR A 6 -16.45 14.56 -7.53
CA THR A 6 -17.22 13.81 -6.54
C THR A 6 -16.25 12.87 -5.80
N PRO A 7 -16.09 12.98 -4.47
CA PRO A 7 -15.27 12.04 -3.73
C PRO A 7 -15.89 10.65 -3.86
N MET A 8 -15.08 9.66 -4.23
CA MET A 8 -15.53 8.26 -4.26
C MET A 8 -15.90 7.86 -2.83
N SER A 9 -17.20 7.67 -2.59
CA SER A 9 -17.74 7.25 -1.30
C SER A 9 -17.30 5.82 -0.99
N VAL A 10 -16.61 5.64 0.15
CA VAL A 10 -16.23 4.33 0.69
C VAL A 10 -17.29 3.74 1.63
N ALA A 11 -18.49 4.33 1.71
CA ALA A 11 -19.58 3.72 2.46
C ALA A 11 -19.97 2.36 1.84
N PRO A 12 -20.26 1.32 2.65
CA PRO A 12 -20.47 1.33 4.11
C PRO A 12 -19.27 0.79 4.92
N TYR A 13 -18.02 0.93 4.45
CA TYR A 13 -16.87 0.36 5.16
C TYR A 13 -16.44 1.22 6.36
N ASP A 14 -16.34 0.60 7.54
CA ASP A 14 -15.89 1.26 8.77
C ASP A 14 -14.37 1.49 8.82
N ALA A 15 -13.61 0.75 8.00
CA ALA A 15 -12.16 0.84 7.96
C ALA A 15 -11.58 0.47 6.60
N ILE A 16 -10.40 1.03 6.31
CA ILE A 16 -9.58 0.69 5.16
C ILE A 16 -8.31 0.04 5.66
N LEU A 17 -8.03 -1.18 5.20
CA LEU A 17 -6.74 -1.84 5.41
C LEU A 17 -5.82 -1.50 4.25
N LEU A 18 -4.86 -0.60 4.48
CA LEU A 18 -3.75 -0.40 3.57
C LEU A 18 -2.63 -1.36 3.95
N PHE A 19 -2.40 -2.37 3.13
CA PHE A 19 -1.34 -3.36 3.33
C PHE A 19 -0.36 -3.36 2.17
N SER A 20 0.92 -3.43 2.50
CA SER A 20 1.98 -3.72 1.54
C SER A 20 3.02 -4.61 2.21
N PHE A 21 3.83 -5.29 1.41
CA PHE A 21 4.97 -6.06 1.92
C PHE A 21 6.07 -5.18 2.52
N GLY A 22 6.02 -3.86 2.33
CA GLY A 22 7.15 -2.97 2.56
C GLY A 22 8.26 -3.16 1.52
N GLY A 23 9.46 -2.70 1.83
CA GLY A 23 10.63 -2.84 0.97
C GLY A 23 11.91 -2.79 1.79
N PRO A 24 13.06 -3.14 1.20
CA PRO A 24 14.36 -3.04 1.86
C PRO A 24 14.69 -1.58 2.18
N ASN A 25 15.34 -1.32 3.33
CA ASN A 25 15.75 0.05 3.71
C ASN A 25 16.98 0.53 2.92
N GLY A 26 17.70 -0.40 2.27
CA GLY A 26 18.90 -0.14 1.50
C GLY A 26 19.32 -1.34 0.63
N PRO A 27 20.36 -1.17 -0.22
CA PRO A 27 20.85 -2.23 -1.11
C PRO A 27 21.22 -3.55 -0.38
N GLU A 28 21.73 -3.45 0.85
CA GLU A 28 22.11 -4.57 1.71
C GLU A 28 20.91 -5.42 2.17
N ASP A 29 19.72 -4.81 2.27
CA ASP A 29 18.50 -5.46 2.75
C ASP A 29 17.74 -6.21 1.64
N VAL A 30 18.14 -6.06 0.37
CA VAL A 30 17.43 -6.64 -0.79
C VAL A 30 17.37 -8.16 -0.73
N LEU A 31 18.50 -8.82 -0.47
CA LEU A 31 18.57 -10.28 -0.41
C LEU A 31 17.79 -10.85 0.78
N PRO A 32 17.94 -10.32 2.02
CA PRO A 32 17.07 -10.67 3.14
C PRO A 32 15.57 -10.47 2.84
N PHE A 33 15.19 -9.35 2.22
CA PHE A 33 13.81 -9.05 1.85
C PHE A 33 13.23 -10.10 0.89
N LEU A 34 13.94 -10.40 -0.20
CA LEU A 34 13.48 -11.39 -1.19
C LEU A 34 13.26 -12.77 -0.57
N ARG A 35 14.12 -13.22 0.34
CA ARG A 35 13.97 -14.52 1.03
C ARG A 35 12.70 -14.59 1.88
N ASN A 36 12.32 -13.48 2.52
CA ASN A 36 11.15 -13.42 3.38
C ASN A 36 9.85 -13.33 2.57
N VAL A 37 9.87 -12.67 1.40
CA VAL A 37 8.70 -12.54 0.51
C VAL A 37 8.43 -13.82 -0.29
N THR A 38 9.44 -14.66 -0.53
CA THR A 38 9.28 -15.94 -1.25
C THR A 38 8.92 -17.14 -0.35
N ARG A 39 8.70 -16.93 0.95
CA ARG A 39 8.20 -17.94 1.90
C ARG A 39 6.69 -17.82 2.03
#